data_AF-A0A830D3Y3-F1
#
_entry.id   AF-A0A830D3Y3-F1
#
_cell.length_a   1.000
_cell.length_b   1.000
_cell.length_c   1.000
_cell.angle_alpha   90.00
_cell.angle_beta   90.00
_cell.angle_gamma   90.00
#
_symmetry.space_group_name_H-M   'P 1'
#
loop_
_entity.id
_entity.type
_entity.pdbx_description
1 polymer ?
#
loop_
_entity_poly.entity_id
_entity_poly.type
_entity_poly.pdbx_seq_one_letter_code
_entity_poly.pdbx_strand_id
1 'polypeptide(L)'
;MVEQNKRELTTQQVVVSSRWNPTPEQLQTLEELYRRGTRTPTAEQIQQITAQLRRYGKIEGKNVFYWFQNHKARERQKRRRQLESLSDDQQQPPNNNTNNNNQSEKEEKRE
;
A
#
# COMPACT_ATOMS: atom_id res chain seq x y z
N MET A 1 20.73 -34.82 -45.14
CA MET A 1 21.29 -34.30 -43.88
C MET A 1 20.15 -33.51 -43.21
N VAL A 2 19.38 -34.11 -42.29
CA VAL A 2 19.50 -33.93 -40.81
C VAL A 2 19.89 -32.49 -40.45
N GLU A 3 19.04 -31.69 -39.81
CA GLU A 3 18.78 -31.81 -38.37
C GLU A 3 17.45 -31.15 -37.97
N GLN A 4 16.66 -31.87 -37.17
CA GLN A 4 15.52 -31.35 -36.42
C GLN A 4 16.00 -30.69 -35.10
N ASN A 5 15.15 -29.80 -34.58
CA ASN A 5 14.65 -29.82 -33.19
C ASN A 5 15.06 -28.70 -32.22
N LYS A 6 13.99 -28.11 -31.66
CA LYS A 6 13.78 -27.69 -30.26
C LYS A 6 14.51 -26.45 -29.71
N ARG A 7 13.69 -25.44 -29.41
CA ARG A 7 13.47 -24.79 -28.08
C ARG A 7 12.59 -23.56 -28.31
N GLU A 8 11.60 -23.18 -27.52
CA GLU A 8 10.81 -23.81 -26.47
C GLU A 8 9.64 -22.83 -26.24
N LEU A 9 8.48 -23.34 -25.85
CA LEU A 9 7.37 -22.56 -25.31
C LEU A 9 7.90 -21.60 -24.23
N THR A 10 7.78 -20.30 -24.46
CA THR A 10 7.61 -19.38 -23.33
C THR A 10 6.46 -18.47 -23.66
N THR A 11 5.24 -19.02 -23.49
CA THR A 11 4.09 -18.22 -23.11
C THR A 11 4.45 -17.58 -21.77
N GLN A 12 5.18 -16.46 -21.84
CA GLN A 12 5.25 -15.51 -20.76
C GLN A 12 3.82 -15.01 -20.63
N GLN A 13 3.06 -15.63 -19.73
CA GLN A 13 1.89 -15.01 -19.15
C GLN A 13 2.39 -13.69 -18.59
N VAL A 14 2.25 -12.63 -19.39
CA VAL A 14 2.27 -11.28 -18.89
C VAL A 14 1.12 -11.29 -17.91
N VAL A 15 1.43 -11.50 -16.63
CA VAL A 15 0.48 -11.33 -15.55
C VAL A 15 0.27 -9.83 -15.52
N VAL A 16 -0.57 -9.33 -16.45
CA VAL A 16 -1.09 -7.97 -16.44
C VAL A 16 -1.83 -7.89 -15.12
N SER A 17 -1.11 -7.46 -14.08
CA SER A 17 -1.69 -7.16 -12.79
C SER A 17 -2.65 -6.01 -13.05
N SER A 18 -3.90 -6.38 -13.35
CA SER A 18 -4.97 -5.44 -13.61
C SER A 18 -5.02 -4.49 -12.41
N ARG A 19 -4.79 -3.20 -12.65
CA ARG A 19 -4.80 -2.20 -11.60
C ARG A 19 -6.18 -2.21 -10.96
N TRP A 20 -6.22 -2.34 -9.64
CA TRP A 20 -7.47 -2.34 -8.92
C TRP A 20 -8.08 -0.93 -8.95
N ASN A 21 -9.29 -0.83 -9.51
CA ASN A 21 -10.12 0.37 -9.48
C ASN A 21 -11.18 0.18 -8.39
N PRO A 22 -10.94 0.66 -7.16
CA PRO A 22 -11.86 0.44 -6.05
C PRO A 22 -13.20 1.14 -6.28
N THR A 23 -14.31 0.50 -5.91
CA THR A 23 -15.61 1.17 -5.92
C THR A 23 -15.75 2.11 -4.71
N PRO A 24 -16.62 3.14 -4.77
CA PRO A 24 -16.86 4.03 -3.65
C PRO A 24 -17.25 3.28 -2.36
N GLU A 25 -18.07 2.24 -2.47
CA GLU A 25 -18.54 1.43 -1.34
C GLU A 25 -17.39 0.63 -0.70
N GLN A 26 -16.45 0.15 -1.52
CA GLN A 26 -15.24 -0.52 -1.03
C GLN A 26 -14.36 0.45 -0.25
N LEU A 27 -14.18 1.68 -0.75
CA LEU A 27 -13.40 2.71 -0.07
C LEU A 27 -14.04 3.13 1.25
N GLN A 28 -15.35 3.37 1.26
CA GLN A 28 -16.10 3.77 2.46
C GLN A 28 -15.97 2.72 3.57
N THR A 29 -16.12 1.43 3.24
CA THR A 29 -15.99 0.35 4.23
C THR A 29 -14.56 0.29 4.79
N LEU A 30 -13.54 0.41 3.93
CA LEU A 30 -12.14 0.43 4.37
C LEU A 30 -11.83 1.63 5.27
N GLU A 31 -12.36 2.81 4.92
CA GLU A 31 -12.20 4.03 5.71
C GLU A 31 -12.91 3.94 7.06
N GLU A 32 -14.13 3.41 7.11
CA GLU A 32 -14.86 3.18 8.34
C GLU A 32 -14.08 2.26 9.29
N LEU A 33 -13.57 1.13 8.79
CA LEU A 33 -12.75 0.20 9.58
C LEU A 33 -11.50 0.89 10.13
N TYR A 34 -10.86 1.73 9.32
CA TYR A 34 -9.71 2.50 9.75
C TYR A 34 -10.05 3.49 10.87
N ARG A 35 -11.13 4.25 10.71
CA ARG A 35 -11.63 5.23 11.70
C ARG A 35 -12.05 4.56 13.01
N ARG A 36 -12.57 3.32 12.95
CA ARG A 36 -12.91 2.50 14.12
C ARG A 36 -11.69 1.92 14.85
N GLY A 37 -10.47 2.16 14.35
CA GLY A 37 -9.21 1.80 15.02
C GLY A 37 -8.45 0.63 14.40
N THR A 38 -8.97 -0.01 13.35
CA THR A 38 -8.27 -1.10 12.66
C THR A 38 -7.17 -0.52 11.75
N ARG A 39 -6.02 -0.13 12.32
CA ARG A 39 -4.91 0.48 11.56
C ARG A 39 -3.89 -0.53 11.03
N THR A 40 -3.83 -1.71 11.64
CA THR A 40 -2.93 -2.81 11.33
C THR A 40 -3.71 -4.12 11.37
N PRO A 41 -4.55 -4.41 10.36
CA PRO A 41 -5.30 -5.65 10.33
C PRO A 41 -4.35 -6.85 10.24
N THR A 42 -4.68 -7.92 10.97
CA THR A 42 -3.98 -9.21 10.87
C THR A 42 -4.25 -9.88 9.52
N ALA A 43 -3.49 -10.93 9.20
CA ALA A 43 -3.71 -11.69 7.96
C ALA A 43 -5.14 -12.26 7.86
N GLU A 44 -5.71 -12.72 8.98
CA GLU A 44 -7.09 -13.20 9.06
C GLU A 44 -8.09 -12.07 8.83
N GLN A 45 -7.88 -10.92 9.47
CA GLN A 45 -8.74 -9.74 9.28
C GLN A 45 -8.69 -9.25 7.83
N ILE A 46 -7.52 -9.28 7.18
CA ILE A 46 -7.40 -8.96 5.74
C ILE A 46 -8.26 -9.91 4.90
N GLN A 47 -8.26 -11.21 5.21
CA GLN A 47 -9.10 -12.18 4.51
C GLN A 47 -10.60 -11.92 4.73
N GLN A 48 -11.00 -11.66 5.98
CA GLN A 48 -12.40 -11.34 6.33
C GLN A 48 -12.89 -10.06 5.64
N ILE A 49 -12.09 -8.98 5.69
CA ILE A 49 -12.37 -7.71 5.02
C ILE A 49 -12.46 -7.92 3.50
N THR A 50 -11.52 -8.66 2.92
CA THR A 50 -11.55 -8.98 1.48
C THR A 50 -12.82 -9.73 1.11
N ALA A 51 -13.22 -10.73 1.90
CA ALA A 51 -14.43 -11.50 1.68
C ALA A 51 -15.69 -10.61 1.75
N GLN A 52 -15.77 -9.71 2.73
CA GLN A 52 -16.87 -8.75 2.84
C GLN A 52 -16.92 -7.79 1.64
N LEU A 53 -15.78 -7.28 1.19
CA LEU A 53 -15.68 -6.29 0.11
C LEU A 53 -15.94 -6.87 -1.29
N ARG A 54 -15.85 -8.20 -1.46
CA ARG A 54 -16.16 -8.88 -2.72
C ARG A 54 -17.61 -8.68 -3.18
N ARG A 55 -18.54 -8.42 -2.26
CA ARG A 55 -19.94 -8.12 -2.60
C ARG A 55 -20.11 -6.83 -3.40
N TYR A 56 -19.15 -5.91 -3.31
CA TYR A 56 -19.18 -4.61 -3.99
C TYR A 56 -18.33 -4.59 -5.28
N GLY A 57 -17.54 -5.63 -5.53
CA GLY A 57 -16.71 -5.73 -6.73
C GLY A 57 -15.47 -6.61 -6.55
N LYS A 58 -14.71 -6.80 -7.64
CA LYS A 58 -13.48 -7.62 -7.60
C LYS A 58 -12.42 -6.96 -6.70
N ILE A 59 -11.93 -7.72 -5.74
CA ILE A 59 -10.86 -7.31 -4.82
C ILE A 59 -10.04 -8.52 -4.37
N GLU A 60 -8.75 -8.29 -4.13
CA GLU A 60 -7.79 -9.28 -3.63
C GLU A 60 -7.21 -8.81 -2.29
N GLY A 61 -6.74 -9.75 -1.46
CA GLY A 61 -6.18 -9.42 -0.14
C GLY A 61 -5.01 -8.44 -0.19
N LYS A 62 -4.20 -8.50 -1.25
CA LYS A 62 -3.10 -7.55 -1.48
C LYS A 62 -3.60 -6.11 -1.60
N ASN A 63 -4.78 -5.89 -2.18
CA ASN A 63 -5.36 -4.55 -2.32
C ASN A 63 -5.73 -3.99 -0.95
N VAL A 64 -6.35 -4.80 -0.10
CA VAL A 64 -6.69 -4.43 1.28
C VAL A 64 -5.42 -4.13 2.07
N PHE A 65 -4.44 -5.04 2.04
CA PHE A 65 -3.15 -4.85 2.69
C PHE A 65 -2.47 -3.53 2.28
N TYR A 66 -2.35 -3.28 0.98
CA TYR A 66 -1.73 -2.06 0.49
C TYR A 66 -2.57 -0.82 0.74
N TRP A 67 -3.90 -0.92 0.80
CA TRP A 67 -4.74 0.22 1.16
C TRP A 67 -4.44 0.69 2.59
N PHE A 68 -4.32 -0.24 3.55
CA PHE A 68 -3.97 0.09 4.94
C PHE A 68 -2.52 0.59 5.07
N GLN A 69 -1.58 0.03 4.31
CA GLN A 69 -0.21 0.55 4.27
C GLN A 69 -0.14 1.97 3.68
N ASN A 70 -0.84 2.20 2.56
CA ASN A 70 -0.88 3.51 1.90
C ASN A 70 -1.56 4.57 2.77
N HIS A 71 -2.62 4.23 3.51
CA HIS A 71 -3.28 5.16 4.42
C HIS A 71 -2.32 5.69 5.48
N LYS A 72 -1.60 4.79 6.15
CA LYS A 72 -0.57 5.19 7.12
C LYS A 72 0.56 6.01 6.47
N ALA A 73 0.99 5.64 5.27
CA ALA A 73 2.01 6.37 4.54
C ALA A 73 1.56 7.80 4.22
N ARG A 74 0.31 7.98 3.75
CA ARG A 74 -0.28 9.28 3.45
C ARG A 74 -0.43 10.15 4.70
N GLU A 75 -0.86 9.60 5.83
CA GLU A 75 -0.92 10.33 7.10
C GLU A 75 0.46 10.81 7.55
N ARG A 76 1.47 9.93 7.50
CA ARG A 76 2.84 10.30 7.85
C ARG A 76 3.38 11.39 6.92
N GLN A 77 3.10 11.29 5.62
CA GLN A 77 3.51 12.29 4.64
C GLN A 77 2.80 13.64 4.87
N LYS A 78 1.51 13.62 5.21
CA LYS A 78 0.74 14.83 5.57
C LYS A 78 1.35 15.51 6.81
N ARG A 79 1.71 14.74 7.85
CA ARG A 79 2.39 15.28 9.04
C ARG A 79 3.74 15.92 8.71
N ARG A 80 4.56 15.27 7.86
CA ARG A 80 5.87 15.81 7.46
C ARG A 80 5.74 17.15 6.73
N ARG A 81 4.85 17.23 5.73
CA ARG A 81 4.58 18.47 5.00
C ARG A 81 4.07 19.60 5.89
N GLN A 82 3.28 19.28 6.90
CA GLN A 82 2.81 20.28 7.87
C GLN A 82 3.97 20.81 8.73
N LEU A 83 4.92 19.96 9.11
CA LEU A 83 6.10 20.38 9.86
C LEU A 83 7.04 21.25 9.00
N GLU A 84 7.26 20.85 7.75
CA GLU A 84 8.07 21.61 6.78
C GLU A 84 7.44 22.99 6.50
N SER A 85 6.12 23.04 6.31
CA SER A 85 5.40 24.30 6.07
C SER A 85 5.42 25.29 7.25
N LEU A 86 5.69 24.83 8.47
CA LEU A 86 5.83 25.70 9.65
C LEU A 86 7.25 26.26 9.79
N SER A 87 8.20 25.82 8.96
CA SER A 87 9.62 26.15 9.04
C SER A 87 10.07 27.19 7.98
N ASP A 88 9.16 27.67 7.13
CA ASP A 88 9.45 28.43 5.89
C ASP A 88 9.40 29.96 6.04
N ASP A 89 9.79 30.51 7.20
CA ASP A 89 10.02 31.98 7.36
C ASP A 89 11.50 32.37 7.16
N GLN A 90 12.37 31.44 6.74
CA GLN A 90 13.78 31.75 6.50
C GLN A 90 14.31 31.13 5.20
N GLN A 91 14.44 32.00 4.18
CA GLN A 91 14.89 31.76 2.79
C GLN A 91 16.13 30.86 2.66
N GLN A 92 16.08 29.76 1.88
CA GLN A 92 17.14 29.22 0.97
C GLN A 92 16.55 28.18 -0.03
N PRO A 93 17.07 28.06 -1.28
CA PRO A 93 16.49 27.21 -2.34
C PRO A 93 16.80 25.70 -2.15
N PRO A 94 15.97 24.78 -2.70
CA PRO A 94 16.09 23.36 -2.41
C PRO A 94 17.22 22.70 -3.21
N ASN A 95 18.24 22.21 -2.52
CA ASN A 95 19.22 21.31 -3.08
C ASN A 95 18.65 19.88 -3.09
N ASN A 96 18.72 19.22 -4.24
CA ASN A 96 18.23 17.87 -4.45
C ASN A 96 19.11 16.85 -3.72
N ASN A 97 18.50 15.73 -3.32
CA ASN A 97 19.10 14.44 -2.93
C ASN A 97 19.25 14.19 -1.42
N THR A 98 18.33 13.41 -0.85
CA THR A 98 18.64 12.46 0.24
C THR A 98 17.68 11.27 0.17
N ASN A 99 18.17 10.24 -0.47
CA ASN A 99 17.82 8.86 -0.20
C ASN A 99 18.23 8.56 1.25
N ASN A 100 17.31 8.13 2.12
CA ASN A 100 17.68 7.42 3.36
C ASN A 100 16.49 6.61 3.90
N ASN A 101 16.60 5.30 3.73
CA ASN A 101 16.10 4.33 4.69
C ASN A 101 16.59 4.71 6.09
N ASN A 102 15.70 4.77 7.07
CA ASN A 102 16.08 4.37 8.42
C ASN A 102 14.89 3.87 9.25
N GLN A 103 15.17 2.68 9.77
CA GLN A 103 14.51 1.85 10.75
C GLN A 103 14.57 2.51 12.15
N SER A 104 13.75 2.01 13.09
CA SER A 104 13.56 2.40 14.52
C SER A 104 12.32 3.29 14.73
N GLU A 105 11.38 3.04 15.65
CA GLU A 105 11.44 2.46 17.01
C GLU A 105 10.31 1.41 17.18
N LYS A 106 10.50 0.17 17.66
CA LYS A 106 10.89 -0.34 19.00
C LYS A 106 9.99 0.09 20.17
N GLU A 107 9.36 -0.95 20.76
CA GLU A 107 9.02 -1.16 22.17
C GLU A 107 8.25 -0.08 22.95
N GLU A 108 6.98 -0.38 23.25
CA GLU A 108 6.40 -0.11 24.57
C GLU A 108 5.35 -1.18 24.92
N LYS A 109 5.79 -2.22 25.63
CA LYS A 109 4.96 -2.90 26.63
C LYS A 109 5.86 -3.29 27.81
N ARG A 110 5.87 -2.40 28.81
CA ARG A 110 5.80 -2.76 30.25
C ARG A 110 4.58 -3.68 30.43
N GLU A 111 4.53 -4.67 31.30
CA GLU A 111 5.21 -5.01 32.55
C GLU A 111 5.14 -6.53 32.71
#